data_AF-A0A9D8QJE4-F1
#
_entry.id   AF-A0A9D8QJE4-F1
#
_cell.length_a   1.000
_cell.length_b   1.000
_cell.length_c   1.000
_cell.angle_alpha   90.00
_cell.angle_beta   90.00
_cell.angle_gamma   90.00
#
_symmetry.space_group_name_H-M   'P 1'
#
loop_
_entity.id
_entity.type
_entity.pdbx_description
1 polymer ?
#
loop_
_entity_poly.entity_id
_entity_poly.type
_entity_poly.pdbx_seq_one_letter_code
_entity_poly.pdbx_strand_id
1 'polypeptide(L)'
;MLLAPSLSYAGMVLEAVVGIVVVLLVLTGVTIIVGPAPWRAVRMAGRRAVKGGRLPLPEGRPRRASPPADAPVHPTTQQALSASARLVDLLGDQGLQRHATALRLAANRLRTEETKGIYAMQEVLHRMRKVHLEERTDQDILEGLMRQVSQAVNDRAEQLELLPRK
;
A
#
# COMPACT_ATOMS: atom_id res chain seq x y z
N MET A 1 -41.39 -47.17 17.86
CA MET A 1 -41.30 -46.51 16.54
C MET A 1 -40.92 -45.06 16.80
N LEU A 2 -39.62 -44.80 16.99
CA LEU A 2 -39.05 -43.48 17.32
C LEU A 2 -37.87 -43.27 16.37
N LEU A 3 -38.14 -42.70 15.18
CA LEU A 3 -37.09 -42.32 14.23
C LEU A 3 -36.61 -40.89 14.54
N ALA A 4 -35.35 -40.80 14.96
CA ALA A 4 -34.34 -39.79 14.61
C ALA A 4 -34.71 -38.28 14.62
N PRO A 5 -34.38 -37.54 15.71
CA PRO A 5 -34.29 -36.07 15.69
C PRO A 5 -33.05 -35.52 14.94
N SER A 6 -32.16 -36.38 14.42
CA SER A 6 -30.90 -35.97 13.78
C SER A 6 -31.06 -35.29 12.42
N LEU A 7 -32.18 -35.49 11.73
CA LEU A 7 -32.48 -34.84 10.44
C LEU A 7 -32.69 -33.32 10.59
N SER A 8 -33.18 -32.86 11.75
CA SER A 8 -33.44 -31.43 11.99
C SER A 8 -32.15 -30.62 12.18
N TYR A 9 -31.14 -31.21 12.83
CA TYR A 9 -29.83 -30.57 13.00
C TYR A 9 -29.09 -30.39 11.68
N ALA A 10 -29.12 -31.40 10.81
CA ALA A 10 -28.49 -31.30 9.49
C ALA A 10 -29.11 -30.19 8.64
N GLY A 11 -30.45 -30.02 8.73
CA GLY A 11 -31.16 -28.92 8.10
C GLY A 11 -30.72 -27.55 8.61
N MET A 12 -30.68 -27.35 9.93
CA MET A 12 -30.26 -26.06 10.52
C MET A 12 -28.80 -25.71 10.21
N VAL A 13 -27.90 -26.70 10.22
CA VAL A 13 -26.48 -26.48 9.89
C VAL A 13 -26.34 -26.09 8.43
N LEU A 14 -27.04 -26.78 7.52
CA LEU A 14 -27.02 -26.46 6.10
C LEU A 14 -27.59 -25.06 5.84
N GLU A 15 -28.69 -24.70 6.48
CA GLU A 15 -29.33 -23.40 6.36
C GLU A 15 -28.44 -22.27 6.88
N ALA A 16 -27.75 -22.48 8.01
CA ALA A 16 -26.77 -21.55 8.55
C ALA A 16 -25.57 -21.38 7.60
N VAL A 17 -25.03 -22.47 7.06
CA VAL A 17 -23.90 -22.43 6.10
C VAL A 17 -24.31 -21.71 4.83
N VAL A 18 -25.47 -22.02 4.26
CA VAL A 18 -26.00 -21.36 3.07
C VAL A 18 -26.19 -19.86 3.32
N GLY A 19 -26.76 -19.49 4.47
CA GLY A 19 -26.92 -18.09 4.87
C GLY A 19 -25.57 -17.35 4.92
N ILE A 20 -24.54 -17.95 5.53
CA ILE A 20 -23.19 -17.38 5.60
C ILE A 20 -22.59 -17.20 4.20
N VAL A 21 -22.72 -18.22 3.34
CA VAL A 21 -22.19 -18.19 1.97
C VAL A 21 -22.85 -17.08 1.15
N VAL A 22 -24.18 -16.92 1.24
CA VAL A 22 -24.91 -15.85 0.55
C VAL A 22 -24.46 -14.48 1.02
N VAL A 23 -24.32 -14.27 2.33
CA VAL A 23 -23.84 -13.00 2.89
C VAL A 23 -22.43 -12.68 2.40
N LEU A 24 -21.53 -13.68 2.38
CA LEU A 24 -20.16 -13.51 1.88
C LEU A 24 -20.14 -13.17 0.39
N LEU A 25 -20.96 -13.81 -0.42
CA LEU A 25 -21.08 -13.53 -1.86
C LEU A 25 -21.58 -12.11 -2.12
N VAL A 26 -22.61 -11.67 -1.38
CA VAL A 26 -23.14 -10.31 -1.47
C VAL A 26 -22.09 -9.29 -1.05
N LEU A 27 -21.43 -9.51 0.10
CA LEU A 27 -20.36 -8.62 0.57
C LEU A 27 -19.23 -8.52 -0.47
N THR A 28 -18.81 -9.65 -1.02
CA THR A 28 -17.76 -9.73 -2.04
C THR A 28 -18.15 -8.95 -3.29
N GLY A 29 -19.38 -9.16 -3.80
CA GLY A 29 -19.91 -8.42 -4.94
C GLY A 29 -19.98 -6.92 -4.69
N VAL A 30 -20.42 -6.50 -3.50
CA VAL A 30 -20.44 -5.08 -3.10
C VAL A 30 -19.02 -4.50 -3.05
N THR A 31 -18.03 -5.21 -2.50
CA THR A 31 -16.62 -4.75 -2.51
C THR A 31 -16.06 -4.58 -3.92
N ILE A 32 -16.45 -5.45 -4.87
CA ILE A 32 -16.00 -5.34 -6.26
C ILE A 32 -16.64 -4.11 -6.93
N ILE A 33 -17.93 -3.86 -6.71
CA ILE A 33 -18.66 -2.72 -7.29
C ILE A 33 -18.21 -1.39 -6.69
N VAL A 34 -18.04 -1.31 -5.37
CA VAL A 34 -17.67 -0.09 -4.65
C VAL A 34 -16.18 0.27 -4.86
N GLY A 35 -15.35 -0.71 -5.21
CA GLY A 35 -13.90 -0.54 -5.31
C GLY A 35 -13.25 -0.23 -3.95
N PRO A 36 -11.91 -0.16 -3.88
CA PRO A 36 -11.15 -0.03 -2.63
C PRO A 36 -11.17 1.38 -1.98
N ALA A 37 -12.27 2.11 -2.04
CA ALA A 37 -12.43 3.40 -1.36
C ALA A 37 -13.91 3.63 -0.94
N PRO A 38 -14.22 3.81 0.37
CA PRO A 38 -13.60 4.86 1.18
C PRO A 38 -13.40 4.50 2.67
N TRP A 39 -12.69 3.42 3.02
CA TRP A 39 -12.25 3.24 4.43
C TRP A 39 -11.25 4.31 4.90
N ARG A 40 -10.65 5.05 3.94
CA ARG A 40 -9.81 6.22 4.23
C ARG A 40 -10.60 7.43 4.78
N ALA A 41 -11.91 7.54 4.52
CA ALA A 41 -12.72 8.66 5.01
C ALA A 41 -13.14 8.49 6.48
N VAL A 42 -13.54 7.28 6.89
CA VAL A 42 -13.97 7.01 8.27
C VAL A 42 -12.80 7.13 9.26
N ARG A 43 -11.58 6.80 8.84
CA ARG A 43 -10.37 6.91 9.68
C ARG A 43 -9.87 8.37 9.86
N MET A 44 -10.33 9.31 9.03
CA MET A 44 -10.01 10.73 9.21
C MET A 44 -11.00 11.45 10.13
N ALA A 45 -12.26 10.98 10.23
CA ALA A 45 -13.24 11.53 11.17
C ALA A 45 -12.87 11.23 12.64
N GLY A 46 -12.30 10.05 12.93
CA GLY A 46 -11.89 9.67 14.29
C GLY A 46 -10.61 10.35 14.80
N ARG A 47 -9.84 11.07 13.94
CA ARG A 47 -8.58 11.72 14.33
C ARG A 47 -8.67 13.23 14.55
N ARG A 48 -9.81 13.86 14.27
CA ARG A 48 -10.00 15.30 14.51
C ARG A 48 -10.53 15.64 15.90
N ALA A 49 -10.91 14.65 16.71
CA ALA A 49 -11.55 14.88 18.01
C ALA A 49 -10.59 14.90 19.22
N VAL A 50 -9.29 14.70 19.06
CA VAL A 50 -8.36 14.62 20.21
C VAL A 50 -7.10 15.45 19.97
N LYS A 51 -6.86 16.40 20.90
CA LYS A 51 -5.74 17.35 21.08
C LYS A 51 -5.77 18.60 20.16
N GLY A 52 -6.15 19.79 20.62
CA GLY A 52 -6.27 20.25 22.01
C GLY A 52 -4.93 20.29 22.72
N GLY A 53 -4.05 21.24 22.36
CA GLY A 53 -2.76 21.42 23.02
C GLY A 53 -1.82 22.33 22.25
N ARG A 54 -1.96 23.64 22.46
CA ARG A 54 -0.99 24.66 22.06
C ARG A 54 0.29 24.46 22.89
N LEU A 55 1.45 24.34 22.26
CA LEU A 55 2.75 24.60 22.86
C LEU A 55 3.65 25.32 21.82
N PRO A 56 4.49 26.28 22.23
CA PRO A 56 5.14 27.24 21.35
C PRO A 56 6.42 26.68 20.71
N LEU A 57 6.73 27.23 19.52
CA LEU A 57 7.96 27.04 18.75
C LEU A 57 9.23 27.25 19.60
N PRO A 58 10.33 26.62 19.16
CA PRO A 58 11.58 27.35 18.96
C PRO A 58 11.93 27.43 17.47
N GLU A 59 12.31 28.64 17.07
CA GLU A 59 12.89 29.01 15.78
C GLU A 59 14.16 28.21 15.47
N GLY A 60 14.46 28.03 14.18
CA GLY A 60 15.80 27.61 13.76
C GLY A 60 15.90 26.52 12.70
N ARG A 61 15.17 26.63 11.58
CA ARG A 61 15.66 26.10 10.30
C ARG A 61 14.91 26.79 9.16
N PRO A 62 15.59 27.28 8.11
CA PRO A 62 14.92 27.75 6.92
C PRO A 62 14.23 26.55 6.28
N ARG A 63 12.94 26.39 6.58
CA ARG A 63 12.04 25.47 5.91
C ARG A 63 11.97 25.98 4.48
N ARG A 64 12.84 25.47 3.60
CA ARG A 64 12.65 25.57 2.15
C ARG A 64 11.18 25.26 1.92
N ALA A 65 10.46 26.25 1.41
CA ALA A 65 9.04 26.16 1.14
C ALA A 65 8.80 24.83 0.45
N SER A 66 8.10 23.93 1.14
CA SER A 66 7.58 22.74 0.48
C SER A 66 6.75 23.26 -0.70
N PRO A 67 6.98 22.77 -1.93
CA PRO A 67 6.11 23.13 -3.04
C PRO A 67 4.66 22.86 -2.63
N PRO A 68 3.68 23.66 -3.12
CA PRO A 68 2.27 23.36 -2.89
C PRO A 68 2.00 21.89 -3.21
N ALA A 69 1.12 21.25 -2.44
CA ALA A 69 0.76 19.84 -2.63
C ALA A 69 0.21 19.52 -4.04
N ASP A 70 -0.09 20.57 -4.81
CA ASP A 70 -0.59 20.56 -6.19
C ASP A 70 0.49 20.84 -7.24
N ALA A 71 1.77 20.90 -6.85
CA ALA A 71 2.87 20.95 -7.82
C ALA A 71 2.81 19.71 -8.72
N PRO A 72 2.78 19.86 -10.07
CA PRO A 72 2.72 18.73 -10.97
C PRO A 72 3.90 17.78 -10.72
N VAL A 73 3.61 16.61 -10.16
CA VAL A 73 4.63 15.56 -9.95
C VAL A 73 5.13 15.13 -11.33
N HIS A 74 6.45 15.04 -11.51
CA HIS A 74 7.05 14.66 -12.79
C HIS A 74 6.51 13.30 -13.28
N PRO A 75 6.27 13.10 -14.59
CA PRO A 75 5.65 11.87 -15.11
C PRO A 75 6.41 10.58 -14.72
N THR A 76 7.74 10.58 -14.76
CA THR A 76 8.55 9.42 -14.32
C THR A 76 8.42 9.15 -12.81
N THR A 77 8.26 10.20 -12.01
CA THR A 77 7.97 10.08 -10.58
C THR A 77 6.56 9.52 -10.33
N GLN A 78 5.57 9.92 -11.13
CA GLN A 78 4.23 9.31 -11.09
C GLN A 78 4.25 7.82 -11.47
N GLN A 79 5.05 7.45 -12.46
CA GLN A 79 5.27 6.06 -12.85
C GLN A 79 5.91 5.25 -11.71
N ALA A 80 6.97 5.77 -11.09
CA ALA A 80 7.58 5.16 -9.91
C ALA A 80 6.58 4.98 -8.77
N LEU A 81 5.74 5.98 -8.51
CA LEU A 81 4.72 5.94 -7.45
C LEU A 81 3.61 4.92 -7.73
N SER A 82 3.14 4.82 -8.97
CA SER A 82 2.09 3.86 -9.35
C SER A 82 2.60 2.42 -9.34
N ALA A 83 3.81 2.17 -9.84
CA ALA A 83 4.48 0.87 -9.71
C ALA A 83 4.72 0.50 -8.24
N SER A 84 5.15 1.46 -7.42
CA SER A 84 5.35 1.25 -5.98
C SER A 84 4.04 0.93 -5.27
N ALA A 85 2.91 1.54 -5.68
CA ALA A 85 1.60 1.24 -5.10
C ALA A 85 1.17 -0.21 -5.36
N ARG A 86 1.35 -0.71 -6.58
CA ARG A 86 1.07 -2.11 -6.93
C ARG A 86 1.95 -3.07 -6.12
N LEU A 87 3.23 -2.75 -5.98
CA LEU A 87 4.17 -3.52 -5.17
C LEU A 87 3.76 -3.52 -3.69
N VAL A 88 3.34 -2.38 -3.16
CA VAL A 88 2.81 -2.25 -1.80
C VAL A 88 1.59 -3.13 -1.57
N ASP A 89 0.68 -3.21 -2.55
CA ASP A 89 -0.53 -4.02 -2.45
C ASP A 89 -0.18 -5.51 -2.45
N LEU A 90 0.67 -5.96 -3.38
CA LEU A 90 1.18 -7.34 -3.39
C LEU A 90 1.87 -7.71 -2.06
N LEU A 91 2.74 -6.84 -1.54
CA LEU A 91 3.39 -7.08 -0.25
C LEU A 91 2.40 -7.13 0.91
N GLY A 92 1.29 -6.39 0.82
CA GLY A 92 0.22 -6.41 1.80
C GLY A 92 -0.50 -7.76 1.81
N ASP A 93 -0.82 -8.28 0.63
CA ASP A 93 -1.51 -9.55 0.42
C ASP A 93 -0.66 -10.74 0.88
N GLN A 94 0.67 -10.66 0.69
CA GLN A 94 1.64 -11.66 1.13
C GLN A 94 2.04 -11.54 2.61
N GLY A 95 1.38 -10.67 3.39
CA GLY A 95 1.67 -10.48 4.82
C GLY A 95 2.98 -9.74 5.14
N LEU A 96 3.68 -9.21 4.12
CA LEU A 96 4.96 -8.50 4.24
C LEU A 96 4.80 -7.02 4.65
N GLN A 97 3.98 -6.76 5.67
CA GLN A 97 3.55 -5.41 6.07
C GLN A 97 4.69 -4.46 6.44
N ARG A 98 5.81 -4.99 6.94
CA ARG A 98 7.01 -4.20 7.23
C ARG A 98 7.60 -3.59 5.96
N HIS A 99 7.70 -4.37 4.89
CA HIS A 99 8.21 -3.92 3.59
C HIS A 99 7.20 -3.00 2.91
N ALA A 100 5.91 -3.33 2.93
CA ALA A 100 4.85 -2.48 2.40
C ALA A 100 4.85 -1.09 3.06
N THR A 101 5.00 -1.04 4.39
CA THR A 101 5.04 0.24 5.14
C THR A 101 6.31 1.04 4.82
N ALA A 102 7.47 0.38 4.76
CA ALA A 102 8.72 1.04 4.39
C ALA A 102 8.64 1.62 2.97
N LEU A 103 8.06 0.88 2.02
CA LEU A 103 7.88 1.30 0.64
C LEU A 103 6.88 2.47 0.53
N ARG A 104 5.77 2.45 1.27
CA ARG A 104 4.83 3.59 1.37
C ARG A 104 5.49 4.85 1.90
N LEU A 105 6.34 4.73 2.92
CA LEU A 105 7.08 5.87 3.48
C LEU A 105 8.09 6.44 2.48
N ALA A 106 8.81 5.58 1.77
CA ALA A 106 9.72 5.99 0.69
C ALA A 106 8.96 6.68 -0.46
N ALA A 107 7.82 6.15 -0.88
CA ALA A 107 6.95 6.75 -1.89
C ALA A 107 6.41 8.13 -1.48
N ASN A 108 5.99 8.28 -0.23
CA ASN A 108 5.56 9.60 0.29
C ASN A 108 6.73 10.59 0.33
N ARG A 109 7.95 10.12 0.64
CA ARG A 109 9.14 10.97 0.59
C ARG A 109 9.53 11.34 -0.83
N LEU A 110 9.37 10.43 -1.79
CA LEU A 110 9.57 10.71 -3.21
C LEU A 110 8.64 11.82 -3.74
N ARG A 111 7.42 11.92 -3.20
CA ARG A 111 6.48 13.00 -3.51
C ARG A 111 6.89 14.36 -2.94
N THR A 112 7.51 14.40 -1.76
CA THR A 112 7.77 15.65 -1.02
C THR A 112 9.20 16.15 -1.13
N GLU A 113 10.17 15.22 -1.18
CA GLU A 113 11.61 15.46 -1.24
C GLU A 113 12.23 14.49 -2.25
N GLU A 114 12.05 14.77 -3.54
CA GLU A 114 12.31 13.83 -4.64
C GLU A 114 13.68 13.13 -4.56
N THR A 115 14.78 13.87 -4.43
CA THR A 115 16.14 13.33 -4.27
C THR A 115 16.27 12.37 -3.09
N LYS A 116 15.77 12.76 -1.90
CA LYS A 116 15.83 11.91 -0.70
C LYS A 116 14.91 10.69 -0.83
N GLY A 117 13.80 10.84 -1.55
CA GLY A 117 12.86 9.77 -1.84
C GLY A 117 13.46 8.73 -2.78
N ILE A 118 14.25 9.13 -3.79
CA ILE A 118 14.97 8.22 -4.69
C ILE A 118 15.91 7.31 -3.89
N TYR A 119 16.78 7.88 -3.04
CA TYR A 119 17.67 7.08 -2.20
C TYR A 119 16.92 6.18 -1.22
N ALA A 120 15.84 6.70 -0.61
CA ALA A 120 15.01 5.89 0.27
C ALA A 120 14.36 4.71 -0.47
N MET A 121 13.94 4.90 -1.72
CA MET A 121 13.36 3.86 -2.54
C MET A 121 14.39 2.79 -2.93
N GLN A 122 15.58 3.23 -3.36
CA GLN A 122 16.70 2.33 -3.67
C GLN A 122 17.09 1.47 -2.47
N GLU A 123 17.14 2.05 -1.27
CA GLU A 123 17.45 1.33 -0.03
C GLU A 123 16.35 0.31 0.34
N VAL A 124 15.06 0.65 0.16
CA VAL A 124 13.96 -0.30 0.37
C VAL A 124 14.04 -1.45 -0.63
N LEU A 125 14.24 -1.16 -1.92
CA LEU A 125 14.37 -2.17 -2.97
C LEU A 125 15.58 -3.09 -2.75
N HIS A 126 16.72 -2.53 -2.32
CA HIS A 126 17.92 -3.31 -2.01
C HIS A 126 17.65 -4.31 -0.87
N ARG A 127 16.95 -3.88 0.18
CA ARG A 127 16.56 -4.75 1.30
C ARG A 127 15.55 -5.82 0.86
N MET A 128 14.62 -5.46 -0.01
CA MET A 128 13.62 -6.38 -0.54
C MET A 128 14.20 -7.47 -1.46
N ARG A 129 15.39 -7.28 -2.03
CA ARG A 129 16.04 -8.29 -2.90
C ARG A 129 16.31 -9.63 -2.19
N LYS A 130 16.26 -9.67 -0.86
CA LYS A 130 16.42 -10.88 -0.05
C LYS A 130 15.08 -11.56 0.27
N VAL A 131 13.96 -10.93 -0.03
CA VAL A 131 12.61 -11.46 0.19
C VAL A 131 12.30 -12.49 -0.88
N HIS A 132 11.79 -13.64 -0.45
CA HIS A 132 11.33 -14.71 -1.31
C HIS A 132 9.91 -15.06 -0.88
N LEU A 133 9.03 -15.26 -1.85
CA LEU A 133 7.66 -15.72 -1.64
C LEU A 133 7.60 -17.24 -1.83
N GLU A 134 6.65 -17.89 -1.15
CA GLU A 134 6.47 -19.35 -1.26
C GLU A 134 5.90 -19.74 -2.64
N GLU A 135 4.98 -18.92 -3.15
CA GLU A 135 4.36 -19.14 -4.46
C GLU A 135 5.23 -18.59 -5.59
N ARG A 136 5.49 -19.43 -6.60
CA ARG A 136 6.39 -19.07 -7.71
C ARG A 136 5.79 -17.96 -8.57
N THR A 137 4.47 -17.99 -8.78
CA THR A 137 3.78 -16.94 -9.54
C THR A 137 3.90 -15.59 -8.84
N ASP A 138 3.70 -15.54 -7.52
CA ASP A 138 3.82 -14.29 -6.77
C ASP A 138 5.27 -13.79 -6.73
N GLN A 139 6.25 -14.70 -6.67
CA GLN A 139 7.67 -14.38 -6.78
C GLN A 139 8.00 -13.71 -8.13
N ASP A 140 7.48 -14.24 -9.24
CA ASP A 140 7.70 -13.66 -10.57
C ASP A 140 7.06 -12.26 -10.68
N ILE A 141 5.86 -12.07 -10.12
CA ILE A 141 5.18 -10.76 -10.06
C ILE A 141 5.99 -9.78 -9.20
N LEU A 142 6.48 -10.22 -8.04
CA LEU A 142 7.29 -9.42 -7.13
C LEU A 142 8.55 -8.92 -7.83
N GLU A 143 9.29 -9.80 -8.50
CA GLU A 143 10.50 -9.43 -9.24
C GLU A 143 10.19 -8.46 -10.39
N GLY A 144 9.12 -8.71 -11.15
CA GLY A 144 8.67 -7.83 -12.22
C GLY A 144 8.38 -6.42 -11.72
N LEU A 145 7.62 -6.30 -10.62
CA LEU A 145 7.29 -5.02 -10.00
C LEU A 145 8.53 -4.33 -9.41
N MET A 146 9.43 -5.07 -8.75
CA MET A 146 10.68 -4.51 -8.23
C MET A 146 11.56 -3.95 -9.34
N ARG A 147 11.66 -4.63 -10.50
CA ARG A 147 12.38 -4.11 -11.68
C ARG A 147 11.74 -2.84 -12.22
N GLN A 148 10.41 -2.80 -12.34
CA GLN A 148 9.68 -1.61 -12.80
C GLN A 148 9.89 -0.40 -11.89
N VAL A 149 9.81 -0.59 -10.56
CA VAL A 149 10.07 0.50 -9.60
C VAL A 149 11.52 0.93 -9.68
N SER A 150 12.47 -0.01 -9.72
CA SER A 150 13.90 0.32 -9.82
C SER A 150 14.22 1.10 -11.08
N GLN A 151 13.65 0.72 -12.22
CA GLN A 151 13.85 1.40 -13.49
C GLN A 151 13.30 2.83 -13.42
N ALA A 152 12.03 3.00 -13.02
CA ALA A 152 11.43 4.34 -12.94
C ALA A 152 12.17 5.28 -11.96
N VAL A 153 12.69 4.74 -10.85
CA VAL A 153 13.49 5.49 -9.88
C VAL A 153 14.86 5.85 -10.46
N ASN A 154 15.51 4.95 -11.18
CA ASN A 154 16.81 5.19 -11.81
C ASN A 154 16.69 6.20 -12.95
N ASP A 155 15.69 6.06 -13.83
CA ASP A 155 15.39 7.02 -14.90
C ASP A 155 15.20 8.42 -14.31
N ARG A 156 14.50 8.52 -13.16
CA ARG A 156 14.34 9.79 -12.46
C ARG A 156 15.64 10.30 -11.85
N ALA A 157 16.47 9.42 -11.30
CA ALA A 157 17.77 9.77 -10.75
C ALA A 157 18.73 10.27 -11.84
N GLU A 158 18.71 9.68 -13.03
CA GLU A 158 19.46 10.14 -14.21
C GLU A 158 19.02 11.53 -14.64
N GLN A 159 17.71 11.77 -14.72
CA GLN A 159 17.14 13.09 -15.06
C GLN A 159 17.52 14.18 -14.06
N LEU A 160 17.76 13.81 -12.80
CA LEU A 160 18.18 14.72 -11.75
C LEU A 160 19.71 14.78 -11.59
N GLU A 161 20.45 14.10 -12.48
CA GLU A 161 21.92 13.97 -12.44
C GLU A 161 22.46 13.47 -11.08
N LEU A 162 21.65 12.67 -10.37
CA LEU A 162 21.96 12.15 -9.04
C LEU A 162 22.85 10.91 -9.08
N LEU A 163 22.96 10.28 -10.24
CA LEU A 163 23.82 9.14 -10.45
C LEU A 163 25.21 9.61 -10.88
N PRO A 164 26.29 9.09 -10.28
CA PRO A 164 27.63 9.35 -10.78
C PRO A 164 27.69 8.84 -12.22
N ARG A 165 27.94 9.74 -13.18
CA ARG A 165 28.24 9.37 -14.57
C ARG A 165 29.40 8.37 -14.52
N LYS A 166 29.12 7.12 -14.88
CA LYS A 166 30.18 6.12 -15.10
C LYS A 166 30.98 6.51 -16.34
#